data_AF-T0LB36-F1
#
_entry.id   AF-T0LB36-F1
#
_cell.length_a   1.000
_cell.length_b   1.000
_cell.length_c   1.000
_cell.angle_alpha   90.00
_cell.angle_beta   90.00
_cell.angle_gamma   90.00
#
_symmetry.space_group_name_H-M   'P 1'
#
loop_
_entity.id
_entity.type
_entity.pdbx_description
1 polymer ?
#
loop_
_entity_poly.entity_id
_entity_poly.type
_entity_poly.pdbx_seq_one_letter_code
_entity_poly.pdbx_strand_id
1 'polypeptide(L)'
;MSNDNAEIHVDTRISTDIKINHNKPDIFVLDKKNKEILIVEVGITNQDLLTIVKNEKLRKYDILANELGLIYKSKTKIIPYVMTWDGVVTTYHKRYIKELGIQPSLEAYIQ
;
A
#
# COMPACT_ATOMS: atom_id res chain seq x y z
N MET A 1 10.90 -1.86 11.42
CA MET A 1 10.83 -2.73 12.62
C MET A 1 10.58 -4.15 12.14
N SER A 2 11.32 -5.14 12.64
CA SER A 2 11.18 -6.54 12.20
C SER A 2 11.12 -7.43 13.44
N ASN A 3 10.21 -8.41 13.43
CA ASN A 3 10.15 -9.48 14.41
C ASN A 3 10.03 -10.83 13.68
N ASP A 4 9.82 -11.93 14.41
CA ASP A 4 9.75 -13.27 13.83
C ASP A 4 8.56 -13.47 12.89
N ASN A 5 7.49 -12.71 13.09
CA ASN A 5 6.23 -12.85 12.33
C ASN A 5 6.13 -11.88 11.16
N ALA A 6 6.61 -10.65 11.32
CA ALA A 6 6.40 -9.59 10.36
C ALA A 6 7.54 -8.56 10.34
N GLU A 7 7.64 -7.87 9.22
CA GLU A 7 8.55 -6.76 9.03
C GLU A 7 7.80 -5.57 8.44
N ILE A 8 7.94 -4.41 9.08
CA ILE A 8 7.24 -3.18 8.74
C ILE A 8 8.25 -2.07 8.49
N HIS A 9 8.11 -1.41 7.35
CA HIS A 9 8.89 -0.25 6.93
C HIS A 9 7.92 0.89 6.67
N VAL A 10 8.20 2.05 7.24
CA VAL A 10 7.43 3.28 6.99
C VAL A 10 8.39 4.28 6.40
N ASP A 11 8.01 4.90 5.29
CA ASP A 11 8.82 5.93 4.62
C ASP A 11 10.30 5.52 4.42
N THR A 12 10.54 4.25 4.10
CA THR A 12 11.89 3.71 3.99
C THR A 12 12.08 3.13 2.59
N ARG A 13 13.27 3.33 2.01
CA ARG A 13 13.63 2.74 0.71
C ARG A 13 13.87 1.24 0.90
N ILE A 14 13.24 0.45 0.05
CA ILE A 14 13.42 -1.00 -0.02
C ILE A 14 14.52 -1.28 -1.05
N SER A 15 15.54 -2.04 -0.64
CA SER A 15 16.58 -2.49 -1.56
C SER A 15 16.08 -3.68 -2.37
N THR A 16 16.38 -3.67 -3.65
CA THR A 16 16.06 -4.74 -4.61
C THR A 16 17.30 -5.06 -5.43
N ASP A 17 17.32 -6.23 -6.08
CA ASP A 17 18.46 -6.68 -6.88
C ASP A 17 18.62 -5.85 -8.16
N ILE A 18 17.50 -5.37 -8.72
CA ILE A 18 17.49 -4.40 -9.81
C ILE A 18 17.28 -2.97 -9.30
N LYS A 19 17.76 -1.98 -10.06
CA LYS A 19 17.52 -0.56 -9.76
C LYS A 19 16.08 -0.17 -10.12
N ILE A 20 15.28 0.17 -9.11
CA ILE A 20 13.90 0.64 -9.27
C ILE A 20 13.80 2.10 -8.83
N ASN A 21 13.19 2.96 -9.67
CA ASN A 21 13.04 4.39 -9.36
C ASN A 21 12.08 4.64 -8.19
N HIS A 22 10.98 3.88 -8.12
CA HIS A 22 9.96 3.99 -7.08
C HIS A 22 10.11 2.82 -6.10
N ASN A 23 11.01 2.96 -5.13
CA ASN A 23 11.29 1.92 -4.12
C ASN A 23 11.06 2.39 -2.68
N LYS A 24 10.39 3.52 -2.48
CA LYS A 24 10.10 4.09 -1.16
C LYS A 24 8.58 4.21 -0.97
N PRO A 25 7.86 3.13 -0.63
CA PRO A 25 6.44 3.23 -0.32
C PRO A 25 6.20 3.93 1.01
N ASP A 26 5.00 4.49 1.18
CA ASP A 26 4.58 5.09 2.46
C ASP A 26 4.62 4.04 3.57
N ILE A 27 4.05 2.86 3.32
CA ILE A 27 4.12 1.70 4.23
C ILE A 27 4.40 0.43 3.43
N PHE A 28 5.30 -0.38 3.95
CA PHE A 28 5.56 -1.74 3.51
C PHE A 28 5.44 -2.70 4.68
N VAL A 29 4.75 -3.82 4.44
CA VAL A 29 4.58 -4.90 5.42
C VAL A 29 4.90 -6.22 4.75
N LEU A 30 5.84 -6.97 5.31
CA LEU A 30 6.09 -8.37 4.98
C LEU A 30 5.56 -9.24 6.12
N ASP A 31 4.51 -10.00 5.85
CA ASP A 31 4.04 -11.08 6.71
C ASP A 31 4.85 -12.35 6.40
N LYS A 32 5.79 -12.67 7.30
CA LYS A 32 6.70 -13.80 7.16
C LYS A 32 5.98 -15.14 7.32
N LYS A 33 4.86 -15.16 8.05
CA LYS A 33 4.08 -16.37 8.32
C LYS A 33 3.22 -16.75 7.13
N ASN A 34 2.46 -15.78 6.60
CA ASN A 34 1.54 -16.02 5.48
C ASN A 34 2.21 -15.83 4.11
N LYS A 35 3.48 -15.38 4.07
CA LYS A 35 4.21 -15.04 2.84
C LYS A 35 3.41 -14.07 1.98
N GLU A 36 2.93 -13.02 2.62
CA GLU A 36 2.25 -11.91 1.96
C GLU A 36 3.05 -10.62 2.16
N ILE A 37 3.14 -9.83 1.10
CA ILE A 37 3.71 -8.51 1.09
C ILE A 37 2.60 -7.53 0.77
N LEU A 38 2.55 -6.47 1.57
CA LEU A 38 1.62 -5.38 1.39
C LEU A 38 2.41 -4.09 1.19
N ILE A 39 2.10 -3.39 0.11
CA ILE A 39 2.60 -2.04 -0.20
C ILE A 39 1.41 -1.10 -0.11
N VAL A 40 1.44 -0.16 0.82
CA VAL A 40 0.38 0.82 1.01
C VAL A 40 0.88 2.19 0.59
N GLU A 41 0.03 2.88 -0.16
CA GLU A 41 0.26 4.25 -0.62
C GLU A 41 -0.93 5.11 -0.30
N VAL A 42 -0.69 6.15 0.49
CA VAL A 42 -1.72 7.06 0.98
C VAL A 42 -1.74 8.33 0.11
N GLY A 43 -2.92 8.84 -0.22
CA GLY A 43 -3.04 10.07 -0.99
C GLY A 43 -4.33 10.82 -0.69
N ILE A 44 -4.22 12.15 -0.57
CA ILE A 44 -5.37 13.06 -0.50
C ILE A 44 -5.43 13.82 -1.82
N THR A 45 -6.60 13.89 -2.45
CA THR A 45 -6.77 14.54 -3.76
C THR A 45 -8.14 15.19 -3.95
N ASN A 46 -8.36 15.85 -5.09
CA ASN A 46 -9.68 16.35 -5.48
C ASN A 46 -10.54 15.20 -6.04
N GLN A 47 -11.85 15.27 -5.86
CA GLN A 47 -12.82 14.30 -6.33
C GLN A 47 -12.66 13.96 -7.82
N ASP A 48 -12.39 14.96 -8.67
CA ASP A 48 -12.20 14.76 -10.11
C ASP A 48 -10.97 13.89 -10.46
N LEU A 49 -9.95 13.92 -9.59
CA LEU A 49 -8.68 13.22 -9.78
C LEU A 49 -8.60 11.89 -9.03
N LEU A 50 -9.59 11.58 -8.19
CA LEU A 50 -9.58 10.44 -7.28
C LEU A 50 -9.26 9.11 -8.00
N THR A 51 -9.90 8.86 -9.13
CA THR A 51 -9.68 7.63 -9.91
C THR A 51 -8.31 7.62 -10.59
N ILE A 52 -7.85 8.78 -11.07
CA ILE A 52 -6.56 8.93 -11.76
C ILE A 52 -5.43 8.68 -10.75
N VAL A 53 -5.41 9.41 -9.64
CA VAL A 53 -4.39 9.30 -8.59
C VAL A 53 -4.32 7.89 -8.02
N LYS A 54 -5.46 7.23 -7.81
CA LYS A 54 -5.51 5.83 -7.39
C LYS A 54 -4.79 4.91 -8.38
N ASN A 55 -5.11 5.02 -9.67
CA ASN A 55 -4.52 4.17 -10.70
C ASN A 55 -3.03 4.46 -10.90
N GLU A 56 -2.62 5.72 -10.81
CA GLU A 56 -1.21 6.12 -10.84
C GLU A 56 -0.43 5.48 -9.68
N LYS A 57 -0.96 5.57 -8.45
CA LYS A 57 -0.35 4.94 -7.27
C LYS A 57 -0.23 3.42 -7.42
N LEU A 58 -1.25 2.76 -7.96
CA LEU A 58 -1.20 1.32 -8.20
C LEU A 58 -0.09 0.96 -9.21
N ARG A 59 -0.08 1.63 -10.37
CA ARG A 59 0.92 1.40 -11.42
C ARG A 59 2.35 1.73 -11.01
N LYS A 60 2.53 2.75 -10.16
CA LYS A 60 3.84 3.20 -9.67
C LYS A 60 4.63 2.08 -9.01
N TYR A 61 3.95 1.16 -8.33
CA TYR A 61 4.58 0.08 -7.55
C TYR A 61 4.46 -1.31 -8.18
N ASP A 62 3.89 -1.46 -9.38
CA ASP A 62 3.76 -2.77 -10.04
C ASP A 62 5.12 -3.47 -10.20
N ILE A 63 6.16 -2.74 -10.63
CA ILE A 63 7.51 -3.28 -10.80
C ILE A 63 8.12 -3.68 -9.45
N LEU A 64 7.98 -2.83 -8.43
CA LEU A 64 8.49 -3.11 -7.09
C LEU A 64 7.80 -4.33 -6.49
N ALA A 65 6.48 -4.43 -6.62
CA ALA A 65 5.70 -5.55 -6.10
C ALA A 65 6.14 -6.87 -6.76
N ASN A 66 6.29 -6.89 -8.08
CA ASN A 66 6.74 -8.08 -8.79
C ASN A 66 8.14 -8.53 -8.32
N GLU A 67 9.08 -7.59 -8.23
CA GLU A 67 10.45 -7.89 -7.78
C GLU A 67 10.48 -8.44 -6.35
N LEU A 68 9.76 -7.79 -5.43
CA LEU A 68 9.66 -8.25 -4.05
C LEU A 68 8.96 -9.62 -3.93
N GLY A 69 7.98 -9.89 -4.80
CA GLY A 69 7.34 -11.19 -4.88
C GLY A 69 8.32 -12.30 -5.26
N LEU A 70 9.29 -12.00 -6.14
CA LEU A 70 10.36 -12.93 -6.54
C LEU A 70 11.38 -13.12 -5.42
N ILE A 71 11.90 -12.02 -4.85
CA ILE A 71 12.93 -12.05 -3.79
C ILE A 71 12.44 -12.82 -2.57
N TYR A 72 11.24 -12.49 -2.08
CA TYR A 72 10.69 -13.08 -0.85
C TYR A 72 9.82 -14.31 -1.11
N LYS A 73 9.63 -14.72 -2.36
CA LYS A 73 8.74 -15.83 -2.77
C LYS A 73 7.35 -15.71 -2.12
N SER A 74 6.82 -14.50 -2.13
CA SER A 74 5.63 -14.09 -1.38
C SER A 74 4.61 -13.43 -2.31
N LYS A 75 3.33 -13.53 -1.97
CA LYS A 75 2.27 -12.85 -2.73
C LYS A 75 2.30 -11.37 -2.41
N THR A 76 2.28 -10.51 -3.41
CA THR A 76 2.33 -9.06 -3.22
C THR A 76 0.99 -8.41 -3.51
N LYS A 77 0.57 -7.46 -2.67
CA LYS A 77 -0.62 -6.64 -2.86
C LYS A 77 -0.25 -5.17 -2.74
N ILE A 78 -0.75 -4.36 -3.67
CA ILE A 78 -0.63 -2.90 -3.64
C ILE A 78 -1.99 -2.34 -3.24
N ILE A 79 -2.01 -1.56 -2.16
CA ILE A 79 -3.21 -0.90 -1.65
C ILE A 79 -3.05 0.62 -1.77
N PRO A 80 -3.67 1.25 -2.78
CA PRO A 80 -3.78 2.71 -2.84
C PRO A 80 -4.91 3.18 -1.92
N TYR A 81 -4.56 3.74 -0.77
CA TYR A 81 -5.47 4.41 0.14
C TYR A 81 -5.65 5.87 -0.30
N VAL A 82 -6.66 6.15 -1.12
CA VAL A 82 -6.87 7.48 -1.70
C VAL A 82 -8.26 8.00 -1.33
N MET A 83 -8.31 9.21 -0.77
CA MET A 83 -9.52 9.90 -0.37
C MET A 83 -9.45 11.39 -0.75
N THR A 84 -10.58 12.07 -0.72
CA THR A 84 -10.62 13.54 -0.77
C THR A 84 -10.57 14.15 0.62
N TRP A 85 -10.30 15.46 0.68
CA TRP A 85 -10.28 16.22 1.93
C TRP A 85 -11.67 16.31 2.60
N ASP A 86 -12.75 16.18 1.83
CA ASP A 86 -14.14 16.12 2.32
C ASP A 86 -14.62 14.67 2.58
N GLY A 87 -13.73 13.68 2.53
CA GLY A 87 -14.01 12.28 2.88
C GLY A 87 -14.66 11.43 1.79
N VAL A 88 -14.71 11.93 0.55
CA VAL A 88 -15.16 11.15 -0.61
C VAL A 88 -14.09 10.11 -0.96
N VAL A 89 -14.54 8.86 -1.13
CA VAL A 89 -13.68 7.71 -1.42
C VAL A 89 -14.20 6.93 -2.62
N THR A 90 -13.34 6.11 -3.23
CA THR A 90 -13.77 5.24 -4.34
C THR A 90 -14.60 4.06 -3.83
N THR A 91 -15.37 3.42 -4.71
CA THR A 91 -16.08 2.17 -4.39
C THR A 91 -15.15 1.04 -3.94
N TYR A 92 -13.90 1.04 -4.39
CA TYR A 92 -12.87 0.05 -4.01
C TYR A 92 -12.31 0.31 -2.60
N HIS A 93 -12.48 1.50 -2.04
CA HIS A 93 -11.95 1.87 -0.73
C HIS A 93 -12.41 0.91 0.37
N LYS A 94 -13.69 0.54 0.37
CA LYS A 94 -14.26 -0.44 1.31
C LYS A 94 -13.56 -1.79 1.26
N ARG A 95 -13.12 -2.22 0.06
CA ARG A 95 -12.37 -3.45 -0.12
C ARG A 95 -10.97 -3.32 0.50
N TYR A 96 -10.29 -2.21 0.25
CA TYR A 96 -8.95 -1.96 0.79
C TYR A 96 -8.95 -1.86 2.32
N ILE A 97 -9.91 -1.15 2.91
CA ILE A 97 -10.10 -1.09 4.38
C ILE A 97 -10.25 -2.48 4.97
N LYS A 98 -11.05 -3.34 4.33
CA LYS A 98 -11.26 -4.73 4.76
C LYS A 98 -9.98 -5.56 4.64
N GLU A 99 -9.21 -5.38 3.56
CA GLU A 99 -7.92 -6.05 3.36
C GLU A 99 -6.86 -5.59 4.38
N LEU A 100 -6.91 -4.33 4.79
CA LEU A 100 -6.05 -3.76 5.85
C LEU A 100 -6.51 -4.13 7.27
N GLY A 101 -7.71 -4.71 7.44
CA GLY A 101 -8.27 -5.02 8.74
C GLY A 101 -8.65 -3.79 9.59
N ILE A 102 -8.84 -2.63 8.95
CA ILE A 102 -9.20 -1.38 9.63
C ILE A 102 -10.69 -1.41 9.95
N GLN A 103 -11.03 -1.11 11.21
CA GLN A 103 -12.44 -0.98 11.61
C GLN A 103 -13.00 0.36 11.11
N PRO A 104 -14.27 0.39 10.63
CA PRO A 104 -14.91 1.64 10.19
C PRO A 104 -14.91 2.75 11.24
N SER A 105 -14.95 2.39 12.53
CA SER A 105 -14.86 3.34 13.64
C SER A 105 -13.53 4.08 13.70
N LEU A 106 -12.45 3.46 13.22
CA LEU A 106 -11.11 4.07 13.20
C LEU A 106 -10.98 5.09 12.06
N GLU A 107 -11.74 4.90 10.98
CA GLU A 107 -11.75 5.79 9.81
C GLU A 107 -12.33 7.17 10.16
N ALA A 108 -13.28 7.24 11.10
CA ALA A 108 -13.83 8.49 11.60
C ALA A 108 -12.77 9.40 12.28
N TYR A 109 -11.63 8.86 12.71
CA TYR A 109 -10.52 9.62 13.30
C TYR A 109 -9.46 10.05 12.27
N ILE A 110 -9.57 9.57 11.03
CA ILE A 110 -8.67 9.93 9.93
C ILE A 110 -9.19 11.20 9.21
N GLN A 111 -10.45 11.61 9.46
CA GLN A 111 -11.12 12.78 8.89
C GLN A 111 -10.97 14.05 9.73
#